data_AF-A0A6I0BNE2-F1
#
_entry.id   AF-A0A6I0BNE2-F1
#
_cell.length_a   1.000
_cell.length_b   1.000
_cell.length_c   1.000
_cell.angle_alpha   90.00
_cell.angle_beta   90.00
_cell.angle_gamma   90.00
#
_symmetry.space_group_name_H-M   'P 1'
#
loop_
_entity.id
_entity.type
_entity.pdbx_description
1 polymer ?
#
loop_
_entity_poly.entity_id
_entity_poly.type
_entity_poly.pdbx_seq_one_letter_code
_entity_poly.pdbx_strand_id
1 'polypeptide(L)'
;MDKQYLVTVTPIQKDSKPQKKNSLPASDRKNIKVSLETLNKMKAICTMKDMKNYELIDEMLDYYITNKLNSNEQNDLNDVLSIRGQA
;
A
#
# COMPACT_ATOMS: atom_id res chain seq x y z
N MET A 1 8.20 -42.70 37.28
CA MET A 1 7.77 -42.97 35.88
C MET A 1 7.30 -41.64 35.35
N ASP A 2 8.27 -40.78 35.06
CA ASP A 2 8.09 -39.35 34.89
C ASP A 2 7.97 -39.05 33.40
N LYS A 3 6.73 -38.81 32.97
CA LYS A 3 6.44 -38.46 31.58
C LYS A 3 6.84 -37.00 31.38
N GLN A 4 8.04 -36.79 30.85
CA GLN A 4 8.47 -35.51 30.30
C GLN A 4 7.63 -35.21 29.05
N TYR A 5 6.63 -34.33 29.17
CA TYR A 5 5.92 -33.80 28.02
C TYR A 5 6.78 -32.71 27.39
N LEU A 6 7.36 -33.01 26.23
CA LEU A 6 8.03 -32.02 25.40
C LEU A 6 6.97 -31.12 24.77
N VAL A 7 6.65 -30.00 25.44
CA VAL A 7 5.80 -28.96 24.87
C VAL A 7 6.65 -28.17 23.86
N THR A 8 6.58 -28.56 22.59
CA THR A 8 7.09 -27.75 21.48
C THR A 8 6.14 -26.58 21.25
N VAL A 9 6.40 -25.45 21.90
CA VAL A 9 5.76 -24.18 21.55
C VAL A 9 6.44 -23.70 20.27
N THR A 10 5.86 -24.01 19.12
CA THR A 10 6.28 -23.41 17.86
C THR A 10 5.86 -21.94 17.91
N PRO A 11 6.79 -20.97 17.93
CA PRO A 11 6.39 -19.58 17.75
C PRO A 11 5.81 -19.47 16.34
N ILE A 12 4.53 -19.08 16.27
CA ILE A 12 3.92 -18.66 15.02
C ILE A 12 4.65 -17.37 14.64
N GLN A 13 5.72 -17.51 13.86
CA GLN A 13 6.25 -16.40 13.08
C GLN A 13 5.14 -16.01 12.12
N LYS A 14 4.33 -15.05 12.55
CA LYS A 14 3.52 -14.24 11.67
C LYS A 14 4.51 -13.33 10.92
N ASP A 15 5.30 -13.94 10.04
CA ASP A 15 6.03 -13.26 8.97
C ASP A 15 4.96 -12.73 8.00
N SER A 16 4.16 -11.78 8.47
CA SER A 16 3.61 -10.75 7.60
C SER A 16 4.77 -9.84 7.28
N LYS A 17 5.77 -10.37 6.55
CA LYS A 17 6.70 -9.51 5.81
C LYS A 17 5.79 -8.58 5.01
N PRO A 18 5.88 -7.25 5.18
CA PRO A 18 5.20 -6.35 4.28
C PRO A 18 5.64 -6.78 2.89
N GLN A 19 4.69 -7.31 2.14
CA GLN A 19 4.88 -7.77 0.78
C GLN A 19 5.54 -6.59 0.08
N LYS A 20 6.83 -6.74 -0.23
CA LYS A 20 7.68 -5.63 -0.69
C LYS A 20 7.15 -5.24 -2.05
N LYS A 21 6.14 -4.35 -2.06
CA LYS A 21 5.54 -3.81 -3.27
C LYS A 21 6.70 -3.24 -4.05
N ASN A 22 6.81 -3.66 -5.31
CA ASN A 22 7.95 -3.38 -6.18
C ASN A 22 8.30 -1.90 -6.06
N SER A 23 9.45 -1.61 -5.47
CA SER A 23 9.86 -0.23 -5.25
C SER A 23 10.07 0.39 -6.62
N LEU A 24 9.24 1.38 -6.98
CA LEU A 24 9.38 2.10 -8.23
C LEU A 24 10.82 2.62 -8.36
N PRO A 25 11.47 2.42 -9.53
CA PRO A 25 12.77 3.00 -9.81
C PRO A 25 12.73 4.49 -9.53
N ALA A 26 13.82 5.06 -9.00
CA ALA A 26 13.87 6.48 -8.69
C ALA A 26 13.54 7.36 -9.92
N SER A 27 13.85 6.87 -11.12
CA SER A 27 13.58 7.51 -12.42
C SER A 27 12.09 7.65 -12.75
N ASP A 28 11.24 6.75 -12.26
CA ASP A 28 9.80 6.74 -12.55
C ASP A 28 8.98 7.52 -11.51
N ARG A 29 9.62 8.01 -10.45
CA ARG A 29 8.95 8.76 -9.37
C ARG A 29 8.60 10.16 -9.87
N LYS A 30 7.32 10.49 -9.80
CA LYS A 30 6.80 11.84 -10.09
C LYS A 30 6.60 12.62 -8.79
N ASN A 31 6.82 13.94 -8.86
CA ASN A 31 6.59 14.84 -7.73
C ASN A 31 5.19 15.46 -7.83
N ILE A 32 4.43 15.44 -6.74
CA ILE A 32 3.15 16.13 -6.63
C ILE A 32 3.25 17.24 -5.56
N LYS A 33 2.71 18.42 -5.88
CA LYS A 33 2.57 19.50 -4.89
C LYS A 33 1.25 19.29 -4.14
N VAL A 34 1.33 19.25 -2.82
CA VAL A 34 0.18 19.11 -1.93
C VAL A 34 0.18 20.24 -0.90
N SER A 35 -0.98 20.48 -0.29
CA SER A 35 -1.07 21.41 0.84
C SER A 35 -0.29 20.90 2.06
N LEU A 36 0.12 21.82 2.92
CA LEU A 36 0.87 21.48 4.14
C LEU A 36 0.07 20.54 5.06
N GLU A 37 -1.24 20.75 5.16
CA GLU A 37 -2.12 19.91 5.97
C GLU A 37 -2.14 18.46 5.46
N THR A 38 -2.29 18.27 4.14
CA THR A 38 -2.27 16.93 3.52
C THR A 38 -0.92 16.26 3.69
N LEU A 39 0.18 16.99 3.53
CA LEU A 39 1.53 16.46 3.77
C LEU A 39 1.70 15.96 5.22
N ASN A 40 1.20 16.72 6.20
CA ASN A 40 1.29 16.33 7.61
C ASN A 40 0.46 15.08 7.90
N LYS A 41 -0.75 14.97 7.36
CA LYS A 41 -1.58 13.76 7.46
C LYS A 41 -0.87 12.55 6.84
N MET A 42 -0.32 12.70 5.64
CA MET A 42 0.44 11.63 4.98
C MET A 42 1.66 11.20 5.80
N LYS A 43 2.45 12.15 6.32
CA LYS A 43 3.60 11.86 7.18
C LYS A 43 3.21 11.10 8.44
N ALA A 44 2.16 11.54 9.13
CA ALA A 44 1.68 10.87 10.33
C ALA A 44 1.31 9.40 10.04
N ILE A 45 0.57 9.16 8.96
CA ILE A 45 0.17 7.81 8.57
C ILE A 45 1.37 6.97 8.12
N CYS A 46 2.32 7.55 7.37
CA CYS A 46 3.56 6.88 6.97
C CYS A 46 4.39 6.45 8.18
N THR A 47 4.51 7.30 9.20
CA THR A 47 5.18 6.95 10.46
C THR A 47 4.46 5.83 11.20
N MET A 48 3.12 5.83 11.22
CA MET A 48 2.34 4.80 11.92
C MET A 48 2.43 3.42 11.26
N LYS A 49 2.51 3.37 9.93
CA LYS A 49 2.51 2.13 9.14
C LYS A 49 3.90 1.71 8.66
N ASP A 50 4.95 2.45 9.02
CA ASP A 50 6.33 2.25 8.55
C ASP A 50 6.43 2.07 7.02
N MET A 51 5.83 3.00 6.27
CA MET A 51 5.78 2.93 4.81
C MET A 51 6.16 4.26 4.17
N LYS A 52 6.64 4.20 2.92
CA LYS A 52 7.02 5.41 2.19
C LYS A 52 5.80 6.13 1.65
N ASN A 53 5.90 7.45 1.48
CA ASN A 53 4.80 8.29 1.01
C ASN A 53 4.15 7.79 -0.29
N TYR A 54 4.93 7.30 -1.24
CA TYR A 54 4.39 6.79 -2.50
C TYR A 54 3.63 5.47 -2.31
N GLU A 55 4.09 4.58 -1.44
CA GLU A 55 3.40 3.31 -1.14
C GLU A 55 2.06 3.55 -0.43
N LEU A 56 2.01 4.55 0.46
CA LEU A 56 0.77 5.02 1.07
C LEU A 56 -0.21 5.52 0.01
N ILE A 57 0.27 6.33 -0.95
CA ILE A 57 -0.58 6.89 -2.01
C ILE A 57 -1.13 5.75 -2.89
N ASP A 58 -0.28 4.81 -3.30
CA ASP A 58 -0.70 3.62 -4.05
C ASP A 58 -1.78 2.83 -3.31
N GLU A 59 -1.57 2.53 -2.02
CA GLU A 59 -2.54 1.77 -1.23
C GLU A 59 -3.86 2.52 -1.03
N MET A 60 -3.80 3.83 -0.79
CA MET A 60 -5.01 4.65 -0.63
C MET A 60 -5.78 4.78 -1.95
N LEU A 61 -5.09 4.86 -3.09
CA LEU A 61 -5.73 4.89 -4.41
C LEU A 61 -6.39 3.55 -4.73
N ASP A 62 -5.68 2.43 -4.54
CA ASP A 62 -6.21 1.09 -4.74
C ASP A 62 -7.44 0.81 -3.86
N TYR A 63 -7.36 1.23 -2.58
CA TYR A 63 -8.49 1.15 -1.66
C TYR A 63 -9.67 1.99 -2.14
N TYR A 64 -9.45 3.21 -2.62
CA TYR A 64 -10.52 4.07 -3.12
C TYR A 64 -11.16 3.48 -4.38
N ILE A 65 -10.37 2.99 -5.33
CA ILE A 65 -10.87 2.33 -6.55
C ILE A 65 -11.73 1.12 -6.19
N THR A 66 -11.26 0.27 -5.28
CA THR A 66 -11.95 -0.98 -4.94
C THR A 66 -13.19 -0.76 -4.07
N ASN A 67 -13.16 0.21 -3.14
CA ASN A 67 -14.20 0.36 -2.12
C ASN A 67 -15.17 1.52 -2.37
N LYS A 68 -14.80 2.50 -3.19
CA LYS A 68 -15.63 3.69 -3.45
C LYS A 68 -16.16 3.80 -4.87
N LEU A 69 -15.43 3.30 -5.88
CA LEU A 69 -15.90 3.37 -7.27
C LEU A 69 -16.81 2.19 -7.60
N ASN A 70 -17.92 2.49 -8.28
CA ASN A 70 -18.78 1.48 -8.86
C ASN A 70 -18.19 0.94 -10.17
N SER A 71 -18.68 -0.20 -10.66
CA SER A 71 -18.14 -0.86 -11.86
C SER A 71 -18.07 0.05 -13.11
N ASN A 72 -19.05 0.95 -13.27
CA ASN A 72 -19.03 1.93 -14.37
C ASN A 72 -17.90 2.95 -14.20
N GLU A 73 -17.73 3.52 -13.01
CA GLU A 73 -16.67 4.51 -12.74
C GLU A 73 -15.27 3.87 -12.82
N GLN A 74 -15.15 2.60 -12.45
CA GLN A 74 -13.91 1.83 -12.64
C GLN A 74 -13.61 1.62 -14.12
N ASN A 75 -14.62 1.31 -14.95
CA ASN A 75 -14.45 1.17 -16.39
C ASN A 75 -14.06 2.51 -17.04
N ASP A 76 -14.70 3.61 -16.65
CA ASP A 76 -14.37 4.96 -17.13
C ASP A 76 -12.93 5.35 -16.73
N LEU A 77 -12.52 5.03 -15.50
CA LEU A 77 -11.15 5.25 -15.03
C LEU A 77 -10.14 4.45 -15.88
N ASN A 78 -10.43 3.18 -16.17
CA ASN A 78 -9.56 2.35 -17.01
C ASN A 78 -9.47 2.86 -18.44
N ASP A 79 -10.58 3.33 -19.01
CA ASP A 79 -10.62 3.93 -20.34
C ASP A 79 -9.73 5.19 -20.41
N VAL A 80 -9.87 6.10 -19.44
CA VAL A 80 -9.02 7.30 -19.33
C VAL A 80 -7.55 6.95 -19.15
N LEU A 81 -7.22 5.97 -18.31
CA LEU A 81 -5.83 5.52 -18.11
C LEU A 81 -5.26 4.89 -19.38
N SER A 82 -6.05 4.11 -20.12
CA SER A 82 -5.66 3.51 -21.39
C SER A 82 -5.34 4.56 -22.45
N ILE A 83 -6.14 5.62 -22.53
CA ILE A 83 -5.93 6.75 -23.44
C ILE A 83 -4.68 7.55 -23.05
N ARG A 84 -4.43 7.72 -21.75
CA ARG A 84 -3.37 8.60 -21.22
C ARG A 84 -2.01 7.89 -21.06
N GLY A 85 -1.97 6.57 -21.08
CA GLY A 85 -0.76 5.75 -21.01
C GLY A 85 0.02 5.62 -22.32
N GLN A 86 -0.47 6.21 -23.42
CA GLN A 86 0.19 6.24 -24.73
C GLN A 86 1.03 7.50 -25.00
N ALA A 87 1.22 8.39 -24.01
CA ALA A 87 1.95 9.65 -24.16
C ALA A 87 3.29 9.67 -23.40
#